data_AF-A0A2S5IYW9-F1
#
_entry.id   AF-A0A2S5IYW9-F1
#
_cell.length_a   1.000
_cell.length_b   1.000
_cell.length_c   1.000
_cell.angle_alpha   90.00
_cell.angle_beta   90.00
_cell.angle_gamma   90.00
#
_symmetry.space_group_name_H-M   'P 1'
#
loop_
_entity.id
_entity.type
_entity.pdbx_description
1 polymer ?
#
loop_
_entity_poly.entity_id
_entity_poly.type
_entity_poly.pdbx_seq_one_letter_code
_entity_poly.pdbx_strand_id
1 'polypeptide(L)'
;MSTSVQNTGSGTAAPGKPVGELVFALIIVSIGVLGFVAGAGIQTPPSASDIGPRAFPFAVSALLLVVGAGLVFQVLRGHRGAADEGEDVDLDAKTDWLTVGKLAGFVLLHAFLIVPLGWPLAAALLFFGAAWSLGARPWWRNLITAVVLALVLQFVFAGLLGVSLPPGFLERFGVFGG
;
A
#
# COMPACT_ATOMS: atom_id res chain seq x y z
N MET A 1 41.72 -49.18 6.18
CA MET A 1 40.34 -49.67 6.40
C MET A 1 39.43 -48.46 6.31
N SER A 2 38.62 -48.40 5.27
CA SER A 2 37.93 -47.23 4.73
C SER A 2 36.64 -46.90 5.48
N THR A 3 36.33 -45.61 5.70
CA THR A 3 34.93 -45.13 5.77
C THR A 3 34.84 -43.70 5.23
N SER A 4 34.76 -43.58 3.90
CA SER A 4 34.24 -42.39 3.24
C SER A 4 32.74 -42.30 3.54
N VAL A 5 32.33 -41.34 4.36
CA VAL A 5 30.91 -40.99 4.55
C VAL A 5 30.43 -40.34 3.26
N GLN A 6 29.84 -41.16 2.38
CA GLN A 6 29.17 -40.72 1.18
C GLN A 6 27.79 -40.18 1.59
N ASN A 7 27.68 -38.87 1.76
CA ASN A 7 26.40 -38.20 1.95
C ASN A 7 25.71 -38.06 0.59
N THR A 8 25.09 -39.13 0.09
CA THR A 8 24.24 -39.12 -1.11
C THR A 8 22.79 -38.83 -0.72
N GLY A 9 22.57 -37.62 -0.23
CA GLY A 9 21.25 -37.04 -0.03
C GLY A 9 20.94 -35.96 -1.06
N SER A 10 21.14 -36.21 -2.36
CA SER A 10 20.60 -35.33 -3.40
C SER A 10 19.09 -35.54 -3.49
N GLY A 11 18.37 -35.02 -2.50
CA GLY A 11 16.92 -34.86 -2.54
C GLY A 11 16.57 -33.81 -3.58
N THR A 12 16.55 -34.18 -4.86
CA THR A 12 15.95 -33.37 -5.91
C THR A 12 14.44 -33.36 -5.66
N ALA A 13 13.98 -32.45 -4.80
CA ALA A 13 12.55 -32.18 -4.63
C ALA A 13 12.00 -31.81 -6.02
N ALA A 14 11.17 -32.68 -6.59
CA ALA A 14 10.47 -32.37 -7.83
C ALA A 14 9.70 -31.05 -7.64
N PRO A 15 9.71 -30.14 -8.62
CA PRO A 15 9.00 -28.88 -8.49
C PRO A 15 7.51 -29.19 -8.28
N GLY A 16 7.00 -28.83 -7.10
CA GLY A 16 5.59 -28.99 -6.77
C GLY A 16 4.70 -28.24 -7.78
N LYS A 17 3.45 -28.68 -7.93
CA LYS A 17 2.48 -27.96 -8.78
C LYS A 17 2.39 -26.50 -8.31
N PRO A 18 2.35 -25.50 -9.20
CA PRO A 18 2.37 -24.07 -8.85
C PRO A 18 1.00 -23.57 -8.33
N VAL A 19 0.37 -24.35 -7.46
CA VAL A 19 -0.98 -24.08 -6.95
C VAL A 19 -0.97 -22.81 -6.10
N GLY A 20 0.06 -22.60 -5.27
CA GLY A 20 0.18 -21.42 -4.42
C GLY A 20 0.29 -20.11 -5.21
N GLU A 21 1.21 -20.06 -6.18
CA GLU A 21 1.39 -18.89 -7.06
C GLU A 21 0.13 -18.59 -7.87
N LEU A 22 -0.53 -19.63 -8.39
CA LEU A 22 -1.78 -19.47 -9.15
C LEU A 22 -2.93 -18.99 -8.27
N VAL A 23 -3.08 -19.53 -7.06
CA VAL A 23 -4.09 -19.08 -6.09
C VAL A 23 -3.85 -17.63 -5.71
N PHE A 24 -2.60 -17.25 -5.42
CA PHE A 24 -2.23 -15.86 -5.12
C PHE A 24 -2.57 -14.92 -6.28
N ALA A 25 -2.18 -15.28 -7.51
CA ALA A 25 -2.50 -14.49 -8.69
C ALA A 25 -4.01 -14.37 -8.93
N LEU A 26 -4.77 -15.45 -8.74
CA LEU A 26 -6.23 -15.45 -8.84
C LEU A 26 -6.89 -14.60 -7.76
N ILE A 27 -6.37 -14.57 -6.54
CA ILE A 27 -6.84 -13.67 -5.48
C ILE A 27 -6.65 -12.21 -5.91
N ILE A 28 -5.47 -11.84 -6.41
CA ILE A 28 -5.20 -10.48 -6.91
C ILE A 28 -6.18 -10.10 -8.02
N VAL A 29 -6.38 -10.97 -9.02
CA VAL A 29 -7.35 -10.74 -10.10
C VAL A 29 -8.76 -10.58 -9.53
N SER A 30 -9.16 -11.44 -8.60
CA SER A 30 -10.49 -11.40 -7.99
C SER A 30 -10.74 -10.10 -7.23
N ILE A 31 -9.76 -9.62 -6.47
CA ILE A 31 -9.84 -8.32 -5.78
C ILE A 31 -9.92 -7.18 -6.80
N GLY A 32 -9.16 -7.23 -7.89
CA GLY A 32 -9.24 -6.26 -8.99
C GLY A 32 -10.62 -6.22 -9.65
N VAL A 33 -11.19 -7.39 -9.97
CA VAL A 33 -12.56 -7.48 -10.52
C VAL A 33 -13.59 -6.94 -9.53
N LEU A 34 -13.51 -7.35 -8.26
CA LEU A 34 -14.42 -6.89 -7.21
C LEU A 34 -14.35 -5.38 -7.03
N GLY A 35 -13.14 -4.81 -7.00
CA GLY A 35 -12.90 -3.38 -6.92
C GLY A 35 -13.48 -2.63 -8.12
N PHE A 36 -13.37 -3.18 -9.33
CA PHE A 36 -13.92 -2.60 -10.54
C PHE A 36 -15.45 -2.54 -10.49
N VAL A 37 -16.09 -3.66 -10.12
CA VAL A 37 -17.55 -3.74 -9.97
C VAL A 37 -18.06 -2.81 -8.87
N ALA A 38 -17.37 -2.78 -7.72
CA ALA A 38 -17.70 -1.87 -6.62
C ALA A 38 -17.56 -0.40 -7.05
N GLY A 39 -16.50 -0.05 -7.78
CA GLY A 39 -16.27 1.28 -8.33
C GLY A 39 -17.36 1.72 -9.31
N ALA A 40 -17.82 0.80 -10.17
CA ALA A 40 -18.91 1.07 -11.11
C ALA A 40 -20.25 1.39 -10.42
N GLY A 41 -20.47 0.89 -9.20
CA GLY A 41 -21.67 1.16 -8.41
C GLY A 41 -21.71 2.53 -7.71
N ILE A 42 -20.59 3.27 -7.66
CA ILE A 42 -20.52 4.59 -6.98
C ILE A 42 -21.39 5.59 -7.73
N GLN A 43 -22.31 6.30 -7.09
CA GLN A 43 -23.11 7.34 -7.76
C GLN A 43 -22.32 8.65 -7.91
N THR A 44 -22.29 9.23 -9.11
CA THR A 44 -21.59 10.50 -9.38
C THR A 44 -22.61 11.62 -9.59
N PRO A 45 -22.64 12.65 -8.73
CA PRO A 45 -23.47 13.83 -8.94
C PRO A 45 -23.13 14.53 -10.26
N PRO A 46 -24.07 15.22 -10.91
CA PRO A 46 -23.80 16.01 -12.12
C PRO A 46 -22.78 17.14 -11.93
N SER A 47 -22.48 17.51 -10.68
CA SER A 47 -21.50 18.53 -10.30
C SER A 47 -20.08 18.00 -10.07
N ALA A 48 -19.83 16.71 -10.31
CA ALA A 48 -18.48 16.16 -10.20
C ALA A 48 -17.59 16.65 -11.35
N SER A 49 -16.33 16.94 -11.06
CA SER A 49 -15.29 17.29 -12.05
C SER A 49 -15.20 16.23 -13.17
N ASP A 50 -14.61 16.60 -14.32
CA ASP A 50 -14.42 15.70 -15.48
C ASP A 50 -13.85 14.32 -15.10
N ILE A 51 -13.01 14.28 -14.05
CA ILE A 51 -12.50 13.07 -13.42
C ILE A 51 -13.13 12.95 -12.02
N GLY A 52 -14.23 12.19 -11.93
CA GLY A 52 -15.01 12.02 -10.69
C GLY A 52 -14.46 10.97 -9.71
N PRO A 53 -15.14 10.73 -8.58
CA PRO A 53 -14.68 9.86 -7.49
C PRO A 53 -14.49 8.38 -7.89
N ARG A 54 -15.05 7.97 -9.04
CA ARG A 54 -14.87 6.62 -9.61
C ARG A 54 -13.47 6.37 -10.17
N ALA A 55 -12.72 7.43 -10.49
CA ALA A 55 -11.42 7.29 -11.15
C ALA A 55 -10.40 6.55 -10.28
N PHE A 56 -10.40 6.78 -8.96
CA PHE A 56 -9.49 6.09 -8.05
C PHE A 56 -9.75 4.58 -7.96
N PRO A 57 -10.97 4.11 -7.64
CA PRO A 57 -11.29 2.68 -7.65
C PRO A 57 -10.95 2.02 -8.99
N PHE A 58 -11.24 2.67 -10.12
CA PHE A 58 -10.92 2.11 -11.43
C PHE A 58 -9.42 2.03 -11.70
N ALA A 59 -8.64 3.05 -11.35
CA ALA A 59 -7.18 3.03 -11.52
C ALA A 59 -6.53 1.89 -10.73
N VAL A 60 -6.90 1.74 -9.45
CA VAL A 60 -6.38 0.67 -8.59
C VAL A 60 -6.81 -0.71 -9.11
N SER A 61 -8.08 -0.84 -9.50
CA SER A 61 -8.62 -2.11 -10.02
C SER A 61 -7.94 -2.50 -11.34
N ALA A 62 -7.73 -1.55 -12.25
CA ALA A 62 -7.01 -1.78 -13.49
C ALA A 62 -5.56 -2.22 -13.24
N LEU A 63 -4.86 -1.59 -12.29
CA LEU A 63 -3.52 -1.98 -11.91
C LEU A 63 -3.47 -3.41 -11.36
N LEU A 64 -4.38 -3.77 -10.45
CA LEU A 64 -4.48 -5.11 -9.90
C LEU A 64 -4.79 -6.15 -10.99
N LEU A 65 -5.68 -5.84 -11.92
CA LEU A 65 -6.00 -6.72 -13.04
C LEU A 65 -4.80 -6.94 -13.97
N VAL A 66 -4.06 -5.88 -14.30
CA VAL A 66 -2.85 -5.96 -15.13
C VAL A 66 -1.77 -6.80 -14.44
N VAL A 67 -1.49 -6.53 -13.17
CA VAL A 67 -0.49 -7.27 -12.38
C VAL A 67 -0.92 -8.73 -12.22
N GLY A 68 -2.17 -8.98 -11.83
CA GLY A 68 -2.71 -10.33 -11.64
C GLY A 68 -2.71 -11.14 -12.94
N ALA A 69 -3.12 -10.56 -14.06
CA ALA A 69 -3.04 -11.21 -15.37
C ALA A 69 -1.60 -11.51 -15.78
N GLY A 70 -0.67 -10.57 -15.51
CA GLY A 70 0.75 -10.77 -15.71
C GLY A 70 1.32 -11.93 -14.89
N LEU A 71 0.92 -12.04 -13.61
CA LEU A 71 1.31 -13.16 -12.73
C LEU A 71 0.77 -14.50 -13.24
N VAL A 72 -0.52 -14.58 -13.59
CA VAL A 72 -1.11 -15.78 -14.20
C VAL A 72 -0.33 -16.18 -15.45
N PHE A 73 -0.04 -15.21 -16.33
CA PHE A 73 0.70 -15.47 -17.55
C PHE A 73 2.14 -15.96 -17.30
N GLN A 74 2.84 -15.41 -16.31
CA GLN A 74 4.18 -15.87 -15.92
C GLN A 74 4.14 -17.31 -15.39
N VAL A 75 3.21 -17.62 -14.50
CA VAL A 75 3.03 -18.98 -13.96
C VAL A 75 2.70 -19.98 -15.07
N LEU A 76 1.83 -19.61 -16.01
CA LEU A 76 1.51 -20.44 -17.19
C LEU A 76 2.70 -20.63 -18.14
N ARG A 77 3.57 -19.61 -18.26
CA ARG A 77 4.85 -19.70 -19.00
C ARG A 77 5.95 -20.46 -18.25
N GLY A 78 5.66 -20.98 -17.06
CA GLY A 78 6.64 -21.69 -16.24
C GLY A 78 7.67 -20.77 -15.57
N HIS A 79 7.49 -19.45 -15.63
CA HIS A 79 8.25 -18.51 -14.83
C HIS A 79 7.67 -18.55 -13.43
N ARG A 80 8.36 -19.25 -12.54
CA ARG A 80 7.97 -19.38 -11.15
C ARG A 80 8.73 -18.38 -10.33
N GLY A 81 8.08 -17.85 -9.29
CA GLY A 81 8.85 -17.20 -8.23
C GLY A 81 9.91 -18.18 -7.76
N ALA A 82 11.15 -17.72 -7.60
CA ALA A 82 12.05 -18.49 -6.75
C ALA A 82 11.29 -18.70 -5.44
N ALA A 83 11.25 -19.94 -4.95
CA ALA A 83 10.81 -20.15 -3.58
C ALA A 83 11.75 -19.27 -2.76
N ASP A 84 11.23 -18.14 -2.29
CA ASP A 84 11.95 -17.31 -1.36
C ASP A 84 12.30 -18.28 -0.24
N GLU A 85 13.60 -18.47 0.02
CA GLU A 85 14.04 -18.99 1.30
C GLU A 85 13.54 -17.95 2.28
N GLY A 86 12.28 -18.10 2.71
CA GLY A 86 11.51 -17.05 3.36
C GLY A 86 12.38 -16.49 4.45
N GLU A 87 12.66 -15.18 4.34
CA GLU A 87 13.44 -14.39 5.31
C GLU A 87 13.27 -15.03 6.67
N ASP A 88 14.34 -15.69 7.20
CA ASP A 88 14.27 -16.60 8.35
C ASP A 88 13.19 -16.15 9.34
N VAL A 89 11.98 -16.72 9.19
CA VAL A 89 10.83 -16.23 9.94
C VAL A 89 11.01 -16.81 11.32
N ASP A 90 11.71 -16.08 12.16
CA ASP A 90 11.85 -16.40 13.56
C ASP A 90 10.44 -16.34 14.18
N LEU A 91 9.82 -17.51 14.31
CA LEU A 91 8.50 -17.66 14.90
C LEU A 91 8.49 -17.27 16.39
N ASP A 92 9.66 -17.17 17.02
CA ASP A 92 9.84 -16.69 18.39
C ASP A 92 10.10 -15.16 18.44
N ALA A 93 10.22 -14.48 17.30
CA ALA A 93 10.34 -13.04 17.23
C ALA A 93 9.07 -12.38 17.80
N LYS A 94 9.24 -11.71 18.92
CA LYS A 94 8.14 -11.02 19.60
C LYS A 94 7.70 -9.81 18.77
N THR A 95 6.39 -9.69 18.56
CA THR A 95 5.80 -8.47 17.99
C THR A 95 6.23 -7.24 18.80
N ASP A 96 6.77 -6.23 18.13
CA ASP A 96 7.08 -4.95 18.76
C ASP A 96 5.78 -4.15 18.99
N TRP A 97 5.11 -4.48 20.08
CA TRP A 97 3.88 -3.82 20.52
C TRP A 97 4.07 -2.32 20.78
N LEU A 98 5.29 -1.87 21.08
CA LEU A 98 5.57 -0.45 21.27
C LEU A 98 5.50 0.29 19.94
N THR A 99 6.10 -0.26 18.88
CA THR A 99 6.01 0.31 17.53
C THR A 99 4.57 0.29 17.02
N VAL A 100 3.84 -0.81 17.25
CA VAL A 100 2.40 -0.87 16.93
C VAL A 100 1.61 0.22 17.66
N GLY A 101 1.85 0.40 18.96
CA GLY A 101 1.19 1.43 19.77
C GLY A 101 1.49 2.86 19.30
N LYS A 102 2.75 3.14 18.91
CA LYS A 102 3.14 4.43 18.32
C LYS A 102 2.42 4.68 17.00
N LEU A 103 2.40 3.70 16.09
CA LEU A 103 1.71 3.81 14.80
C LEU A 103 0.21 4.06 14.99
N ALA A 104 -0.43 3.29 15.89
CA ALA A 104 -1.84 3.50 16.25
C ALA A 104 -2.06 4.90 16.82
N GLY A 105 -1.16 5.38 17.69
CA GLY A 105 -1.18 6.74 18.23
C GLY A 105 -1.13 7.81 17.15
N PHE A 106 -0.25 7.68 16.15
CA PHE A 106 -0.18 8.63 15.03
C PHE A 106 -1.41 8.58 14.11
N VAL A 107 -2.01 7.40 13.90
CA VAL A 107 -3.27 7.27 13.17
C VAL A 107 -4.41 7.99 13.90
N LEU A 108 -4.52 7.78 15.21
CA LEU A 108 -5.51 8.50 16.03
C LEU A 108 -5.25 10.01 16.00
N LEU A 109 -3.99 10.42 16.15
CA LEU A 109 -3.60 11.83 16.09
C LEU A 109 -3.95 12.47 14.75
N HIS A 110 -3.74 11.77 13.64
CA HIS A 110 -4.17 12.20 12.31
C HIS A 110 -5.68 12.40 12.25
N ALA A 111 -6.46 11.42 12.73
CA ALA A 111 -7.92 11.49 12.75
C ALA A 111 -8.44 12.67 13.59
N PHE A 112 -7.78 13.00 14.71
CA PHE A 112 -8.14 14.17 15.52
C PHE A 112 -7.70 15.50 14.89
N LEU A 113 -6.56 15.54 14.19
CA LEU A 113 -6.00 16.76 13.62
C LEU A 113 -6.56 17.12 12.23
N ILE A 114 -7.13 16.16 11.50
CA ILE A 114 -7.63 16.37 10.14
C ILE A 114 -8.63 17.53 10.04
N VAL A 115 -9.50 17.69 11.03
CA VAL A 115 -10.52 18.76 11.09
C VAL A 115 -9.92 20.11 11.49
N PRO A 116 -9.21 20.26 12.63
CA PRO A 116 -8.68 21.55 13.05
C PRO A 116 -7.47 22.02 12.22
N LEU A 117 -6.55 21.12 11.88
CA LEU A 117 -5.27 21.46 11.27
C LEU A 117 -5.32 21.38 9.74
N GLY A 118 -6.24 20.58 9.20
CA GLY A 118 -6.37 20.32 7.76
C GLY A 118 -5.66 19.07 7.33
N TRP A 119 -6.15 18.51 6.21
CA TRP A 119 -5.71 17.22 5.71
C TRP A 119 -4.21 17.13 5.38
N PRO A 120 -3.57 18.07 4.65
CA PRO A 120 -2.17 17.91 4.25
C PRO A 120 -1.20 17.91 5.43
N LEU A 121 -1.44 18.78 6.41
CA LEU A 121 -0.61 18.89 7.60
C LEU A 121 -0.77 17.67 8.51
N ALA A 122 -2.01 17.23 8.73
CA ALA A 122 -2.28 16.02 9.46
C ALA A 122 -1.65 14.79 8.77
N ALA A 123 -1.69 14.71 7.44
CA ALA A 123 -1.10 13.62 6.66
C ALA A 123 0.44 13.63 6.73
N ALA A 124 1.06 14.80 6.60
CA ALA A 124 2.51 14.94 6.76
C ALA A 124 2.96 14.48 8.15
N LEU A 125 2.21 14.82 9.21
CA LEU A 125 2.50 14.35 10.57
C LEU A 125 2.36 12.83 10.69
N LEU A 126 1.34 12.24 10.06
CA LEU A 126 1.15 10.79 10.03
C LEU A 126 2.33 10.09 9.34
N PHE A 127 2.71 10.53 8.14
CA PHE A 127 3.80 9.93 7.38
C PHE A 127 5.15 10.08 8.09
N PHE A 128 5.41 11.26 8.67
CA PHE A 128 6.62 11.49 9.45
C PHE A 128 6.63 10.61 10.71
N GLY A 129 5.52 10.56 11.44
CA GLY A 129 5.37 9.76 12.66
C GLY A 129 5.53 8.26 12.39
N ALA A 130 4.99 7.76 11.28
CA ALA A 130 5.18 6.39 10.85
C ALA A 130 6.64 6.08 10.52
N ALA A 131 7.29 6.91 9.70
CA ALA A 131 8.70 6.76 9.37
C ALA A 131 9.60 6.81 10.62
N TRP A 132 9.30 7.73 11.55
CA TRP A 132 10.01 7.84 12.82
C TRP A 132 9.78 6.62 13.73
N SER A 133 8.55 6.12 13.80
CA SER A 133 8.21 4.93 14.59
C SER A 133 8.93 3.68 14.07
N LEU A 134 9.15 3.58 12.77
CA LEU A 134 9.92 2.52 12.12
C LEU A 134 11.43 2.72 12.20
N GLY A 135 11.91 3.77 12.89
CA GLY A 135 13.32 4.03 13.10
C GLY A 135 14.06 4.60 11.89
N ALA A 136 13.36 5.09 10.86
CA ALA A 136 14.00 5.63 9.67
C ALA A 136 14.89 6.83 10.01
N ARG A 137 16.11 6.84 9.47
CA ARG A 137 17.10 7.91 9.66
C ARG A 137 17.68 8.35 8.32
N PRO A 138 18.07 9.62 8.16
CA PRO A 138 17.94 10.72 9.12
C PRO A 138 16.55 11.37 9.11
N TRP A 139 16.11 11.88 10.27
CA TRP A 139 14.76 12.42 10.50
C TRP A 139 14.35 13.55 9.53
N TRP A 140 15.30 14.38 9.09
CA TRP A 140 15.02 15.47 8.16
C TRP A 140 14.58 14.98 6.77
N ARG A 141 15.14 13.85 6.29
CA ARG A 141 14.72 13.25 5.02
C ARG A 141 13.30 12.73 5.12
N ASN A 142 12.97 12.07 6.23
CA ASN A 142 11.63 11.56 6.48
C ASN A 142 10.61 12.71 6.52
N LEU A 143 10.96 13.83 7.15
CA LEU A 143 10.09 15.00 7.20
C LEU A 143 9.82 15.56 5.80
N ILE A 144 10.87 15.71 4.98
CA ILE A 144 10.73 16.17 3.59
C ILE A 144 9.84 15.19 2.80
N THR A 145 10.14 13.89 2.84
CA THR A 145 9.36 12.87 2.14
C THR A 145 7.91 12.86 2.60
N ALA A 146 7.65 12.99 3.89
CA ALA A 146 6.31 13.06 4.46
C ALA A 146 5.52 14.27 3.95
N VAL A 147 6.14 15.46 3.94
CA VAL A 147 5.52 16.68 3.42
C VAL A 147 5.27 16.56 1.91
N VAL A 148 6.26 16.11 1.14
CA VAL A 148 6.13 15.93 -0.32
C VAL A 148 5.03 14.93 -0.64
N LEU A 149 4.99 13.78 0.04
CA LEU A 149 3.97 12.75 -0.17
C LEU A 149 2.58 13.28 0.17
N ALA A 150 2.44 13.99 1.29
CA ALA A 150 1.17 14.62 1.66
C ALA A 150 0.70 15.63 0.60
N LEU A 151 1.59 16.48 0.08
CA LEU A 151 1.25 17.46 -0.95
C LEU A 151 0.92 16.82 -2.31
N VAL A 152 1.67 15.79 -2.71
CA VAL A 152 1.38 15.02 -3.93
C VAL A 152 0.01 14.38 -3.83
N LEU A 153 -0.29 13.71 -2.71
CA LEU A 153 -1.60 13.12 -2.50
C LEU A 153 -2.70 14.18 -2.41
N GLN A 154 -2.47 15.33 -1.76
CA GLN A 154 -3.43 16.45 -1.79
C GLN A 154 -3.76 16.85 -3.23
N PHE A 155 -2.74 17.04 -4.06
CA PHE A 155 -2.92 17.46 -5.44
C PHE A 155 -3.64 16.41 -6.29
N VAL A 156 -3.25 15.14 -6.15
CA VAL A 156 -3.91 14.03 -6.87
C VAL A 156 -5.36 13.88 -6.42
N PHE A 157 -5.64 13.89 -5.12
CA PHE A 157 -7.00 13.65 -4.65
C PHE A 157 -7.92 14.86 -4.80
N ALA A 158 -7.47 16.06 -4.43
CA ALA A 158 -8.28 17.27 -4.59
C ALA A 158 -8.35 17.73 -6.04
N GLY A 159 -7.21 17.76 -6.74
CA GLY A 159 -7.10 18.28 -8.11
C GLY A 159 -7.55 17.28 -9.16
N LEU A 160 -7.09 16.03 -9.10
CA LEU A 160 -7.40 15.02 -10.13
C LEU A 160 -8.74 14.32 -9.88
N LEU A 161 -9.11 14.03 -8.63
CA LEU A 161 -10.32 13.23 -8.33
C LEU A 161 -11.52 14.08 -7.87
N GLY A 162 -11.33 15.40 -7.72
CA GLY A 162 -12.36 16.32 -7.23
C GLY A 162 -12.83 16.02 -5.80
N VAL A 163 -11.99 15.37 -4.98
CA VAL A 163 -12.34 15.04 -3.59
C VAL A 163 -12.16 16.28 -2.72
N SER A 164 -13.25 16.73 -2.08
CA SER A 164 -13.17 17.81 -1.09
C SER A 164 -12.46 17.30 0.17
N LEU A 165 -11.19 17.69 0.31
CA LEU A 165 -10.39 17.40 1.50
C LEU A 165 -10.55 18.55 2.51
N PRO A 166 -10.70 18.26 3.82
CA PRO A 166 -10.81 19.28 4.84
C PRO A 166 -9.65 20.29 4.74
N PRO A 167 -9.93 21.55 4.39
CA PRO A 167 -8.92 22.56 4.12
C PRO A 167 -8.20 23.02 5.40
N GLY A 168 -8.77 22.70 6.57
CA GLY A 168 -8.23 23.05 7.87
C GLY A 168 -8.11 24.55 8.09
N PHE A 169 -7.29 24.91 9.08
CA PHE A 169 -7.03 26.29 9.49
C PHE A 169 -6.49 27.22 8.37
N LEU A 170 -6.02 26.68 7.24
CA LEU A 170 -5.49 27.47 6.11
C LEU A 170 -6.59 28.26 5.36
N GLU A 171 -7.84 27.82 5.38
CA GLU A 171 -8.97 28.62 4.87
C GLU A 171 -9.36 29.76 5.81
N ARG A 172 -9.18 29.60 7.13
CA ARG A 172 -9.44 30.68 8.11
C ARG A 172 -8.53 31.90 7.90
N PHE A 173 -7.43 31.75 7.17
CA PHE A 173 -6.51 32.84 6.79
C PHE A 173 -6.56 33.24 5.31
N GLY A 174 -7.56 32.80 4.54
CA GLY A 174 -7.86 33.38 3.24
C GLY A 174 -6.82 33.14 2.14
N VAL A 175 -6.00 32.09 2.22
CA VAL A 175 -4.98 31.79 1.18
C VAL A 175 -5.59 31.10 -0.05
N PHE A 176 -6.79 30.53 0.06
CA PHE A 176 -7.49 29.82 -1.02
C PHE A 176 -8.94 30.29 -1.23
N GLY A 177 -9.26 31.53 -0.82
CA GLY A 177 -10.51 32.19 -1.17
C GLY A 177 -10.39 32.90 -2.52
N GLY A 178 -10.56 32.16 -3.61
CA GLY A 178 -10.58 32.67 -4.98
C GLY A 178 -11.03 31.62 -5.97
#